data_AF-A0A5C8D7S7-F1
#
_entry.id   AF-A0A5C8D7S7-F1
#
_cell.length_a   1.000
_cell.length_b   1.000
_cell.length_c   1.000
_cell.angle_alpha   90.00
_cell.angle_beta   90.00
_cell.angle_gamma   90.00
#
_symmetry.space_group_name_H-M   'P 1'
#
loop_
_entity.id
_entity.type
_entity.pdbx_description
1 polymer ?
#
loop_
_entity_poly.entity_id
_entity_poly.type
_entity_poly.pdbx_seq_one_letter_code
_entity_poly.pdbx_strand_id
1 'polypeptide(L)'
;MEAFLSIIVLFIIVVYFISKSSKYVGYGRKRRFYKNKWNNQYNKQSKVERSLEYMADGKIRVKRIMNKEENQIYYTILKIFKNSYNINTQVSFKAFLDAEYGTKSWLSFRDFYCDFLLTCKIGEDYHKPAAVIEYHGGGHYGDSAESKNRVIENDYIKNEVLNKVGIKIFIIKEEDIKNDKKHIDNKKLEELLISIYSQIKLLENKKLS
;
A
#
# COMPACT_ATOMS: atom_id res chain seq x y z
N MET A 1 -48.87 29.33 -12.86
CA MET A 1 -47.52 29.22 -13.47
C MET A 1 -46.49 30.09 -12.78
N GLU A 2 -46.83 31.33 -12.37
CA GLU A 2 -45.85 32.23 -11.75
C GLU A 2 -45.27 31.75 -10.41
N ALA A 3 -46.09 31.12 -9.55
CA ALA A 3 -45.63 30.55 -8.29
C ALA A 3 -44.69 29.34 -8.46
N PHE A 4 -44.73 28.67 -9.62
CA PHE A 4 -43.87 27.51 -9.90
C PHE A 4 -42.50 27.97 -10.41
N LEU A 5 -42.48 29.03 -11.23
CA LEU A 5 -41.26 29.69 -11.69
C LEU A 5 -40.49 30.32 -10.53
N SER A 6 -41.17 30.94 -9.56
CA SER A 6 -40.50 31.55 -8.39
C SER A 6 -39.84 30.52 -7.48
N ILE A 7 -40.43 29.32 -7.33
CA ILE A 7 -39.85 28.22 -6.55
C ILE A 7 -38.58 27.67 -7.22
N ILE A 8 -38.58 27.53 -8.55
CA ILE A 8 -37.42 27.03 -9.31
C ILE A 8 -36.25 28.03 -9.21
N VAL A 9 -36.52 29.33 -9.32
CA VAL A 9 -35.49 30.38 -9.19
C VAL A 9 -34.91 30.40 -7.77
N LEU A 10 -35.75 30.27 -6.75
CA LEU A 10 -35.29 30.20 -5.36
C LEU A 10 -34.41 28.96 -5.12
N PHE A 11 -34.79 27.81 -5.69
CA PHE A 11 -34.01 26.57 -5.59
C PHE A 11 -32.62 26.70 -6.23
N ILE A 12 -32.53 27.33 -7.41
CA ILE A 12 -31.25 27.58 -8.10
C ILE A 12 -30.35 28.51 -7.27
N ILE A 13 -30.92 29.55 -6.66
CA ILE A 13 -30.18 30.47 -5.80
C ILE A 13 -29.64 29.74 -4.56
N VAL A 14 -30.46 28.92 -3.89
CA VAL A 14 -30.04 28.13 -2.73
C VAL A 14 -28.92 27.15 -3.10
N VAL A 15 -29.03 26.42 -4.21
CA VAL A 15 -27.98 25.50 -4.69
C VAL A 15 -26.69 26.25 -5.05
N TYR A 16 -26.79 27.45 -5.66
CA TYR A 16 -25.64 28.30 -5.95
C TYR A 16 -24.94 28.79 -4.68
N PHE A 17 -25.67 29.17 -3.63
CA PHE A 17 -25.07 29.58 -2.37
C PHE A 17 -24.49 28.41 -1.56
N ILE A 18 -25.12 27.24 -1.57
CA ILE A 18 -24.59 26.02 -0.93
C ILE A 18 -23.29 25.57 -1.62
N SER A 19 -23.26 25.55 -2.96
CA SER A 19 -22.05 25.19 -3.72
C SER A 19 -20.89 26.17 -3.51
N LYS A 20 -21.19 27.46 -3.28
CA LYS A 20 -20.16 28.48 -2.97
C LYS A 20 -19.71 28.47 -1.50
N SER A 21 -20.56 28.00 -0.58
CA SER A 21 -20.28 27.86 0.85
C SER A 21 -19.39 26.65 1.17
N SER A 22 -19.36 25.63 0.31
CA SER A 22 -18.46 24.46 0.42
C SER A 22 -17.00 24.77 0.01
N LYS A 23 -16.51 25.98 0.29
CA LYS A 23 -15.06 26.19 0.40
C LYS A 23 -14.63 25.57 1.71
N TYR A 24 -14.25 24.29 1.63
CA TYR A 24 -13.40 23.62 2.60
C TYR A 24 -12.41 24.63 3.20
N VAL A 25 -12.65 25.00 4.46
CA VAL A 25 -11.66 25.67 5.30
C VAL A 25 -10.68 24.58 5.71
N GLY A 26 -9.92 24.11 4.72
CA GLY A 26 -8.85 23.17 4.93
C GLY A 26 -7.84 23.81 5.86
N TYR A 27 -7.42 23.05 6.87
CA TYR A 27 -6.31 23.28 7.79
C TYR A 27 -4.93 23.44 7.08
N GLY A 28 -4.90 23.96 5.84
CA GLY A 28 -3.72 24.12 5.00
C GLY A 28 -2.95 25.44 5.19
N ARG A 29 -3.50 26.42 5.91
CA ARG A 29 -2.84 27.74 6.05
C ARG A 29 -1.70 27.77 7.08
N LYS A 30 -1.67 26.85 8.06
CA LYS A 30 -0.56 26.80 9.03
C LYS A 30 0.73 26.18 8.47
N ARG A 31 0.67 25.30 7.46
CA ARG A 31 1.89 24.63 6.93
C ARG A 31 2.85 25.58 6.18
N ARG A 32 2.38 26.66 5.56
CA ARG A 32 3.26 27.60 4.82
C ARG A 32 4.14 28.44 5.75
N PHE A 33 3.66 28.81 6.94
CA PHE A 33 4.47 29.59 7.88
C PHE A 33 5.60 28.78 8.51
N TYR A 34 5.37 27.50 8.83
CA TYR A 34 6.43 26.61 9.31
C TYR A 34 7.49 26.34 8.21
N LYS A 35 7.08 26.18 6.95
CA LYS A 35 8.04 25.93 5.85
C LYS A 35 9.02 27.09 5.62
N ASN A 36 8.58 28.34 5.81
CA ASN A 36 9.44 29.51 5.56
C ASN A 36 10.40 29.82 6.73
N LYS A 37 10.05 29.51 7.98
CA LYS A 37 10.96 29.73 9.13
C LYS A 37 12.10 28.70 9.18
N TRP A 38 11.84 27.46 8.77
CA TRP A 38 12.86 26.41 8.66
C TRP A 38 13.82 26.60 7.46
N ASN A 39 13.42 27.32 6.41
CA ASN A 39 14.29 27.52 5.24
C ASN A 39 15.39 28.58 5.45
N ASN A 40 15.19 29.57 6.33
CA ASN A 40 16.16 30.68 6.47
C ASN A 40 17.29 30.42 7.48
N GLN A 41 17.11 29.53 8.47
CA GLN A 41 18.16 29.22 9.47
C GLN A 41 19.05 28.03 9.06
N TYR A 42 18.54 27.10 8.23
CA TYR A 42 19.21 25.85 7.87
C TYR A 42 19.95 25.90 6.52
N ASN A 43 19.96 27.04 5.84
CA ASN A 43 20.50 27.19 4.48
C ASN A 43 22.05 27.25 4.41
N LYS A 44 22.76 27.02 5.53
CA LYS A 44 24.24 26.95 5.59
C LYS A 44 24.81 25.58 5.96
N GLN A 45 23.99 24.67 6.49
CA GLN A 45 24.45 23.38 7.00
C GLN A 45 24.42 22.33 5.89
N SER A 46 25.49 21.55 5.76
CA SER A 46 25.54 20.45 4.81
C SER A 46 24.50 19.38 5.16
N LYS A 47 24.06 18.60 4.16
CA LYS A 47 23.16 17.46 4.39
C LYS A 47 23.72 16.50 5.44
N VAL A 48 25.03 16.31 5.44
CA VAL A 48 25.76 15.41 6.35
C VAL A 48 25.63 15.90 7.79
N GLU A 49 25.99 17.16 8.05
CA GLU A 49 25.92 17.75 9.40
C GLU A 49 24.50 17.69 9.96
N ARG A 50 23.50 18.04 9.15
CA ARG A 50 22.09 17.98 9.56
C ARG A 50 21.65 16.55 9.87
N SER A 51 22.07 15.57 9.07
CA SER A 51 21.77 14.17 9.34
C SER A 51 22.42 13.69 10.63
N LEU A 52 23.67 14.07 10.91
CA LEU A 52 24.36 13.73 12.15
C LEU A 52 23.67 14.36 13.37
N GLU A 53 23.25 15.62 13.27
CA GLU A 53 22.47 16.29 14.31
C GLU A 53 21.15 15.55 14.59
N TYR A 54 20.41 15.17 13.55
CA TYR A 54 19.16 14.40 13.71
C TYR A 54 19.39 13.02 14.31
N MET A 55 20.51 12.36 13.99
CA MET A 55 20.89 11.09 14.61
C MET A 55 21.25 11.24 16.09
N ALA A 56 21.77 12.41 16.49
CA ALA A 56 22.15 12.69 17.87
C ALA A 56 20.95 13.05 18.77
N ASP A 57 19.86 13.59 18.20
CA ASP A 57 18.64 13.99 18.93
C ASP A 57 17.90 12.80 19.58
N GLY A 58 18.05 11.58 19.05
CA GLY A 58 17.29 10.42 19.51
C GLY A 58 18.07 9.10 19.52
N LYS A 59 17.58 8.13 20.30
CA LYS A 59 18.15 6.78 20.29
C LYS A 59 17.66 6.00 19.06
N ILE A 60 18.57 5.69 18.16
CA ILE A 60 18.33 4.75 17.05
C ILE A 60 18.27 3.32 17.61
N ARG A 61 17.23 2.57 17.27
CA ARG A 61 17.03 1.19 17.71
C ARG A 61 16.76 0.28 16.52
N VAL A 62 17.24 -0.96 16.63
CA VAL A 62 16.88 -2.03 15.70
C VAL A 62 15.44 -2.47 16.00
N LYS A 63 14.61 -2.59 14.95
CA LYS A 63 13.26 -3.15 15.04
C LYS A 63 13.20 -4.49 14.29
N ARG A 64 12.28 -5.37 14.70
CA ARG A 64 11.94 -6.55 13.89
C ARG A 64 11.34 -6.06 12.58
N ILE A 65 11.78 -6.66 11.47
CA ILE A 65 11.25 -6.38 10.15
C ILE A 65 9.83 -6.95 10.09
N MET A 66 9.68 -8.24 10.36
CA MET A 66 8.38 -8.94 10.33
C MET A 66 7.92 -9.43 11.70
N ASN A 67 6.60 -9.57 11.86
CA ASN A 67 5.97 -10.20 13.02
C ASN A 67 6.11 -11.74 12.97
N LYS A 68 5.65 -12.46 14.00
CA LYS A 68 5.82 -13.93 14.10
C LYS A 68 5.08 -14.67 12.97
N GLU A 69 3.89 -14.21 12.63
CA GLU A 69 3.01 -14.82 11.63
C GLU A 69 3.54 -14.57 10.22
N GLU A 70 3.93 -13.34 9.91
CA GLU A 70 4.62 -12.97 8.66
C GLU A 70 5.89 -13.79 8.46
N ASN A 71 6.70 -13.99 9.51
CA ASN A 71 7.90 -14.85 9.43
C ASN A 71 7.53 -16.31 9.11
N GLN A 72 6.48 -16.85 9.71
CA GLN A 72 6.02 -18.21 9.44
C GLN A 72 5.54 -18.35 7.99
N ILE A 73 4.76 -17.38 7.51
CA ILE A 73 4.30 -17.31 6.11
C ILE A 73 5.50 -17.24 5.15
N TYR A 74 6.47 -16.38 5.43
CA TYR A 74 7.69 -16.23 4.63
C TYR A 74 8.44 -17.56 4.43
N TYR A 75 8.68 -18.31 5.52
CA TYR A 75 9.39 -19.59 5.41
C TYR A 75 8.59 -20.65 4.64
N THR A 76 7.26 -20.64 4.76
CA THR A 76 6.40 -21.55 3.98
C THR A 76 6.38 -21.15 2.50
N ILE A 77 6.34 -19.86 2.18
CA ILE A 77 6.52 -19.36 0.80
C ILE A 77 7.88 -19.81 0.27
N LEU A 78 8.98 -19.62 1.01
CA LEU A 78 10.30 -20.08 0.59
C LEU A 78 10.32 -21.59 0.31
N LYS A 79 9.71 -22.40 1.17
CA LYS A 79 9.64 -23.86 0.99
C LYS A 79 9.02 -24.24 -0.36
N ILE A 80 7.94 -23.55 -0.76
CA ILE A 80 7.15 -23.89 -1.96
C ILE A 80 7.67 -23.18 -3.23
N PHE A 81 8.11 -21.93 -3.12
CA PHE A 81 8.33 -21.03 -4.28
C PHE A 81 9.80 -20.91 -4.71
N LYS A 82 10.78 -21.27 -3.86
CA LYS A 82 12.22 -20.96 -4.03
C LYS A 82 12.87 -21.41 -5.34
N ASN A 83 12.31 -22.41 -6.00
CA ASN A 83 12.86 -22.95 -7.25
C ASN A 83 12.48 -22.09 -8.46
N SER A 84 11.34 -21.39 -8.38
CA SER A 84 10.77 -20.61 -9.49
C SER A 84 10.88 -19.10 -9.28
N TYR A 85 10.91 -18.65 -8.02
CA TYR A 85 10.83 -17.23 -7.68
C TYR A 85 11.86 -16.82 -6.63
N ASN A 86 12.28 -15.55 -6.70
CA ASN A 86 12.89 -14.85 -5.57
C ASN A 86 11.77 -14.19 -4.75
N ILE A 87 11.92 -14.21 -3.42
CA ILE A 87 10.92 -13.72 -2.46
C ILE A 87 11.51 -12.52 -1.75
N ASN A 88 10.94 -11.34 -1.98
CA ASN A 88 11.40 -10.09 -1.39
C ASN A 88 10.38 -9.60 -0.36
N THR A 89 10.82 -9.25 0.84
CA THR A 89 9.92 -8.85 1.94
C THR A 89 9.82 -7.34 2.08
N GLN A 90 8.65 -6.83 2.48
CA GLN A 90 8.42 -5.40 2.79
C GLN A 90 8.89 -4.44 1.70
N VAL A 91 8.51 -4.73 0.46
CA VAL A 91 9.01 -4.00 -0.71
C VAL A 91 8.10 -2.81 -1.01
N SER A 92 8.69 -1.62 -1.13
CA SER A 92 7.98 -0.43 -1.59
C SER A 92 7.54 -0.62 -3.05
N PHE A 93 6.34 -0.15 -3.39
CA PHE A 93 5.87 -0.16 -4.77
C PHE A 93 6.81 0.62 -5.71
N LYS A 94 7.48 1.66 -5.21
CA LYS A 94 8.51 2.41 -5.98
C LYS A 94 9.74 1.58 -6.38
N ALA A 95 9.97 0.44 -5.73
CA ALA A 95 11.10 -0.41 -6.07
C ALA A 95 10.85 -1.25 -7.32
N PHE A 96 9.58 -1.43 -7.72
CA PHE A 96 9.22 -2.29 -8.86
C PHE A 96 8.17 -1.68 -9.81
N LEU A 97 7.63 -0.50 -9.48
CA LEU A 97 6.78 0.31 -10.35
C LEU A 97 7.48 1.62 -10.67
N ASP A 98 7.40 2.03 -11.93
CA ASP A 98 7.95 3.29 -12.39
C ASP A 98 6.86 4.20 -12.97
N ALA A 99 7.01 5.49 -12.68
CA ALA A 99 6.20 6.57 -13.22
C ALA A 99 7.00 7.87 -13.02
N GLU A 100 6.79 8.84 -13.92
CA GLU A 100 7.47 10.14 -13.80
C GLU A 100 7.23 10.77 -12.42
N TYR A 101 8.33 11.11 -11.76
CA TYR A 101 8.33 11.60 -10.38
C TYR A 101 7.45 12.83 -10.21
N GLY A 102 6.57 12.80 -9.21
CA GLY A 102 5.67 13.91 -8.90
C GLY A 102 4.37 13.96 -9.72
N THR A 103 4.20 13.07 -10.71
CA THR A 103 2.91 12.93 -11.42
C THR A 103 1.83 12.33 -10.53
N LYS A 104 0.55 12.51 -10.90
CA LYS A 104 -0.59 11.89 -10.19
C LYS A 104 -0.48 10.36 -10.13
N SER A 105 0.06 9.74 -11.17
CA SER A 105 0.35 8.30 -11.21
C SER A 105 1.39 7.92 -10.17
N TRP A 106 2.52 8.63 -10.10
CA TRP A 106 3.53 8.36 -9.09
C TRP A 106 3.01 8.55 -7.66
N LEU A 107 2.19 9.58 -7.44
CA LEU A 107 1.56 9.85 -6.14
C LEU A 107 0.61 8.74 -5.70
N SER A 108 0.02 7.95 -6.60
CA SER A 108 -0.98 6.93 -6.25
C SER A 108 -0.37 5.68 -5.61
N PHE A 109 0.93 5.44 -5.75
CA PHE A 109 1.58 4.24 -5.21
C PHE A 109 2.84 4.50 -4.38
N ARG A 110 3.37 5.72 -4.38
CA ARG A 110 4.68 6.05 -3.77
C ARG A 110 4.84 5.69 -2.30
N ASP A 111 3.73 5.58 -1.57
CA ASP A 111 3.68 5.38 -0.12
C ASP A 111 3.29 3.94 0.25
N PHE A 112 3.03 3.07 -0.75
CA PHE A 112 2.66 1.68 -0.53
C PHE A 112 3.86 0.74 -0.48
N TYR A 113 3.65 -0.33 0.29
CA TYR A 113 4.52 -1.47 0.47
C TYR A 113 3.67 -2.74 0.38
N CYS A 114 4.29 -3.82 -0.07
CA CYS A 114 3.74 -5.16 0.03
C CYS A 114 4.56 -6.03 0.99
N ASP A 115 3.90 -7.00 1.60
CA ASP A 115 4.54 -7.95 2.51
C ASP A 115 5.52 -8.85 1.74
N PHE A 116 5.10 -9.41 0.61
CA PHE A 116 5.92 -10.28 -0.22
C PHE A 116 5.78 -9.96 -1.72
N LEU A 117 6.90 -9.63 -2.36
CA LEU A 117 7.02 -9.51 -3.82
C LEU A 117 7.73 -10.74 -4.38
N LEU A 118 7.04 -11.44 -5.29
CA LEU A 118 7.60 -12.54 -6.07
C LEU A 118 8.18 -12.00 -7.38
N THR A 119 9.42 -12.36 -7.68
CA THR A 119 10.07 -12.06 -8.97
C THR A 119 10.56 -13.33 -9.63
N CYS A 120 10.48 -13.41 -10.97
CA CYS A 120 10.87 -14.62 -11.69
C CYS A 120 12.36 -14.89 -11.53
N LYS A 121 12.70 -16.11 -11.14
CA LYS A 121 14.10 -16.52 -10.91
C LYS A 121 14.78 -17.07 -12.16
N ILE A 122 14.01 -17.48 -13.15
CA ILE A 122 14.45 -18.11 -14.39
C ILE A 122 13.53 -17.68 -15.54
N GLY A 123 13.96 -17.90 -16.78
CA GLY A 123 13.18 -17.58 -17.99
C GLY A 123 13.34 -16.14 -18.48
N GLU A 124 12.56 -15.78 -19.50
CA GLU A 124 12.65 -14.47 -20.20
C GLU A 124 12.23 -13.28 -19.33
N ASP A 125 11.42 -13.54 -18.31
CA ASP A 125 10.98 -12.54 -17.33
C ASP A 125 11.92 -12.45 -16.11
N TYR A 126 13.17 -12.92 -16.22
CA TYR A 126 14.15 -12.89 -15.13
C TYR A 126 14.17 -11.54 -14.38
N HIS A 127 14.02 -11.61 -13.05
CA HIS A 127 13.87 -10.49 -12.11
C HIS A 127 12.64 -9.59 -12.28
N LYS A 128 11.77 -9.83 -13.25
CA LYS A 128 10.51 -9.08 -13.35
C LYS A 128 9.52 -9.50 -12.26
N PRO A 129 8.67 -8.57 -11.78
CA PRO A 129 7.57 -8.89 -10.88
C PRO A 129 6.61 -9.93 -11.46
N ALA A 130 6.36 -10.99 -10.71
CA ALA A 130 5.40 -12.04 -11.06
C ALA A 130 4.06 -11.83 -10.34
N ALA A 131 4.12 -11.63 -9.03
CA ALA A 131 2.94 -11.47 -8.18
C ALA A 131 3.31 -10.82 -6.84
N VAL A 132 2.28 -10.31 -6.16
CA VAL A 132 2.34 -9.81 -4.79
C VAL A 132 1.51 -10.72 -3.89
N ILE A 133 2.01 -11.03 -2.69
CA ILE A 133 1.25 -11.69 -1.62
C ILE A 133 1.20 -10.73 -0.43
N GLU A 134 0.00 -10.46 0.08
CA GLU A 134 -0.25 -9.67 1.30
C GLU A 134 -0.85 -10.56 2.39
N TYR A 135 -0.46 -10.33 3.64
CA TYR A 135 -1.05 -10.98 4.80
C TYR A 135 -1.92 -10.00 5.58
N HIS A 136 -3.22 -10.27 5.65
CA HIS A 136 -4.16 -9.43 6.39
C HIS A 136 -4.36 -10.01 7.79
N GLY A 137 -3.44 -9.65 8.70
CA GLY A 137 -3.51 -10.02 10.12
C GLY A 137 -4.61 -9.27 10.90
N GLY A 138 -4.94 -9.75 12.09
CA GLY A 138 -6.04 -9.28 12.93
C GLY A 138 -5.80 -7.90 13.56
N GLY A 139 -4.54 -7.42 13.53
CA GLY A 139 -4.15 -6.09 13.98
C GLY A 139 -4.26 -4.98 12.92
N HIS A 140 -4.68 -5.31 11.68
CA HIS A 140 -4.71 -4.33 10.59
C HIS A 140 -5.80 -3.27 10.74
N TYR A 141 -6.80 -3.51 11.57
CA TYR A 141 -7.91 -2.59 11.79
C TYR A 141 -7.65 -1.82 13.07
N GLY A 142 -7.26 -0.55 12.97
CA GLY A 142 -7.26 0.31 14.14
C GLY A 142 -8.65 0.34 14.79
N ASP A 143 -8.69 0.73 16.06
CA ASP A 143 -9.92 0.65 16.86
C ASP A 143 -11.04 1.59 16.37
N SER A 144 -10.72 2.56 15.49
CA SER A 144 -11.66 3.54 14.96
C SER A 144 -12.20 3.17 13.57
N ALA A 145 -13.47 3.50 13.31
CA ALA A 145 -14.09 3.34 11.99
C ALA A 145 -13.31 4.03 10.86
N GLU A 146 -12.69 5.19 11.14
CA GLU A 146 -11.86 5.92 10.18
C GLU A 146 -10.61 5.12 9.77
N SER A 147 -9.95 4.47 10.73
CA SER A 147 -8.77 3.65 10.45
C SER A 147 -9.11 2.43 9.61
N LYS A 148 -10.27 1.80 9.86
CA LYS A 148 -10.78 0.68 9.06
C LYS A 148 -11.06 1.09 7.62
N ASN A 149 -11.74 2.21 7.42
CA ASN A 149 -12.03 2.72 6.08
C ASN A 149 -10.75 3.03 5.30
N ARG A 150 -9.75 3.65 5.96
CA ARG A 150 -8.46 3.93 5.31
C ARG A 150 -7.74 2.66 4.85
N VAL A 151 -7.81 1.58 5.62
CA VAL A 151 -7.20 0.30 5.24
C VAL A 151 -7.92 -0.27 4.02
N ILE A 152 -9.25 -0.29 4.02
CA ILE A 152 -10.07 -0.75 2.88
C ILE A 152 -9.76 0.06 1.62
N GLU A 153 -9.70 1.40 1.74
CA GLU A 153 -9.36 2.29 0.64
C GLU A 153 -7.95 2.02 0.10
N ASN A 154 -6.97 1.85 0.99
CA ASN A 154 -5.60 1.54 0.59
C ASN A 154 -5.49 0.19 -0.13
N ASP A 155 -6.14 -0.85 0.38
CA ASP A 155 -6.15 -2.19 -0.22
C ASP A 155 -6.77 -2.16 -1.61
N TYR A 156 -7.87 -1.40 -1.77
CA TYR A 156 -8.48 -1.15 -3.07
C TYR A 156 -7.50 -0.48 -4.04
N ILE A 157 -6.86 0.62 -3.63
CA ILE A 157 -5.91 1.34 -4.50
C ILE A 157 -4.71 0.46 -4.87
N LYS A 158 -4.15 -0.31 -3.92
CA LYS A 158 -3.07 -1.27 -4.19
C LYS A 158 -3.47 -2.26 -5.28
N ASN A 159 -4.65 -2.87 -5.16
CA ASN A 159 -5.17 -3.81 -6.14
C ASN A 159 -5.34 -3.15 -7.52
N GLU A 160 -5.93 -1.95 -7.59
CA GLU A 160 -6.12 -1.25 -8.86
C GLU A 160 -4.80 -0.87 -9.54
N VAL A 161 -3.81 -0.40 -8.76
CA VAL A 161 -2.47 -0.07 -9.28
C VAL A 161 -1.79 -1.31 -9.86
N LEU A 162 -1.80 -2.43 -9.13
CA LEU A 162 -1.15 -3.67 -9.56
C LEU A 162 -1.87 -4.28 -10.77
N ASN A 163 -3.20 -4.29 -10.79
CA ASN A 163 -3.99 -4.78 -11.92
C ASN A 163 -3.69 -3.97 -13.19
N LYS A 164 -3.53 -2.64 -13.07
CA LYS A 164 -3.20 -1.77 -14.20
C LYS A 164 -1.88 -2.11 -14.88
N VAL A 165 -0.91 -2.66 -14.14
CA VAL A 165 0.39 -3.10 -14.66
C VAL A 165 0.48 -4.62 -14.87
N GLY A 166 -0.65 -5.34 -14.75
CA GLY A 166 -0.71 -6.78 -14.98
C GLY A 166 -0.03 -7.64 -13.92
N ILE A 167 0.11 -7.13 -12.69
CA ILE A 167 0.63 -7.88 -11.54
C ILE A 167 -0.55 -8.31 -10.68
N LYS A 168 -0.65 -9.62 -10.38
CA LYS A 168 -1.71 -10.14 -9.53
C LYS A 168 -1.34 -10.03 -8.05
N ILE A 169 -2.30 -9.60 -7.24
CA ILE A 169 -2.23 -9.63 -5.78
C ILE A 169 -3.00 -10.84 -5.23
N PHE A 170 -2.40 -11.54 -4.27
CA PHE A 170 -3.01 -12.62 -3.50
C PHE A 170 -3.07 -12.22 -2.03
N ILE A 171 -4.22 -12.37 -1.40
CA ILE A 171 -4.44 -11.98 0.00
C ILE A 171 -4.54 -13.26 0.82
N ILE A 172 -3.71 -13.39 1.86
CA ILE A 172 -3.81 -14.42 2.88
C ILE A 172 -4.55 -13.81 4.07
N LYS A 173 -5.76 -14.28 4.35
CA LYS A 173 -6.51 -13.83 5.52
C LYS A 173 -6.29 -14.76 6.71
N GLU A 174 -6.45 -14.23 7.91
CA GLU A 174 -6.33 -15.03 9.13
C GLU A 174 -7.32 -16.19 9.17
N GLU A 175 -8.57 -15.96 8.77
CA GLU A 175 -9.61 -17.00 8.78
C GLU A 175 -9.26 -18.21 7.90
N ASP A 176 -8.45 -18.00 6.84
CA ASP A 176 -8.09 -19.04 5.89
C ASP A 176 -6.99 -19.96 6.42
N ILE A 177 -6.12 -19.44 7.30
CA ILE A 177 -4.91 -20.16 7.73
C ILE A 177 -4.86 -20.46 9.23
N LYS A 178 -5.74 -19.89 10.05
CA LYS A 178 -5.75 -20.14 11.49
C LYS A 178 -6.61 -21.35 11.87
N ASN A 179 -6.24 -21.99 12.98
CA ASN A 179 -7.04 -22.98 13.68
C ASN A 179 -7.91 -22.31 14.76
N ASP A 180 -8.75 -23.10 15.43
CA ASP A 180 -9.66 -22.62 16.49
C ASP A 180 -8.92 -21.97 17.67
N LYS A 181 -7.64 -22.29 17.86
CA LYS A 181 -6.76 -21.69 18.88
C LYS A 181 -6.10 -20.38 18.41
N LYS A 182 -6.51 -19.84 17.25
CA LYS A 182 -5.95 -18.64 16.62
C LYS A 182 -4.45 -18.74 16.29
N HIS A 183 -3.94 -19.95 16.12
CA HIS A 183 -2.58 -20.18 15.61
C HIS A 183 -2.64 -20.56 14.14
N ILE A 184 -1.60 -20.21 13.37
CA ILE A 184 -1.45 -20.67 11.99
C ILE A 184 -1.42 -22.20 11.99
N ASP A 185 -2.36 -22.78 11.26
CA ASP A 185 -2.36 -24.18 10.87
C ASP A 185 -1.46 -24.34 9.64
N ASN A 186 -0.32 -25.02 9.83
CA ASN A 186 0.67 -25.23 8.78
C ASN A 186 0.09 -25.94 7.56
N LYS A 187 -0.85 -26.88 7.76
CA LYS A 187 -1.44 -27.62 6.64
C LYS A 187 -2.31 -26.69 5.80
N LYS A 188 -3.19 -25.91 6.43
CA LYS A 188 -4.02 -24.92 5.73
C LYS A 188 -3.18 -23.89 4.98
N LEU A 189 -2.13 -23.37 5.63
CA LEU A 189 -1.21 -22.42 5.01
C LEU A 189 -0.51 -23.03 3.79
N GLU A 190 0.00 -24.25 3.90
CA GLU A 190 0.65 -24.94 2.78
C GLU A 190 -0.32 -25.19 1.62
N GLU A 191 -1.54 -25.68 1.89
CA GLU A 191 -2.56 -25.90 0.88
C GLU A 191 -2.95 -24.61 0.14
N LEU A 192 -3.15 -23.51 0.89
CA LEU A 192 -3.44 -22.20 0.31
C LEU A 192 -2.28 -21.71 -0.58
N LEU A 193 -1.04 -21.82 -0.10
CA LEU A 193 0.14 -21.38 -0.84
C LEU A 193 0.42 -22.22 -2.09
N ILE A 194 0.13 -23.53 -2.07
CA ILE A 194 0.18 -24.40 -3.25
C ILE A 194 -0.87 -23.98 -4.29
N SER A 195 -2.08 -23.63 -3.84
CA SER A 195 -3.13 -23.09 -4.72
C SER A 195 -2.68 -21.77 -5.37
N ILE A 196 -2.14 -20.83 -4.59
CA ILE A 196 -1.59 -19.57 -5.09
C ILE A 196 -0.47 -19.82 -6.11
N TYR A 197 0.48 -20.70 -5.79
CA TYR A 197 1.59 -21.07 -6.69
C TYR A 197 1.06 -21.57 -8.05
N SER A 198 0.07 -22.47 -8.01
CA SER A 198 -0.55 -23.03 -9.21
C SER A 198 -1.26 -21.95 -10.04
N GLN A 199 -1.97 -21.01 -9.39
CA GLN A 199 -2.61 -19.90 -10.07
C GLN A 199 -1.60 -18.97 -10.76
N ILE A 200 -0.46 -18.69 -10.13
CA ILE A 200 0.61 -17.90 -10.76
C ILE A 200 1.14 -18.61 -12.00
N LYS A 201 1.41 -19.93 -11.92
CA LYS A 201 1.86 -20.71 -13.08
C LYS A 201 0.84 -20.75 -14.22
N LEU A 202 -0.45 -20.80 -13.92
CA LEU A 202 -1.50 -20.71 -14.93
C LEU A 202 -1.53 -19.34 -15.62
N LEU A 203 -1.28 -18.25 -14.88
CA LEU A 203 -1.21 -16.90 -15.44
C LEU A 203 0.02 -16.70 -16.34
N GLU A 204 1.16 -17.27 -15.97
CA GLU A 204 2.38 -17.25 -16.80
C GLU A 204 2.14 -17.96 -18.15
N ASN A 205 1.55 -19.15 -18.12
CA ASN A 205 1.28 -19.91 -19.35
C ASN A 205 0.32 -19.19 -20.30
N LYS A 206 -0.66 -18.43 -19.78
CA LYS A 206 -1.58 -17.62 -20.59
C LYS A 206 -0.92 -16.41 -21.24
N LYS A 207 0.23 -15.93 -20.74
CA LYS A 207 0.96 -14.82 -21.38
C LYS A 207 1.77 -15.29 -22.59
N LEU A 208 2.07 -16.59 -22.67
CA LEU A 208 2.86 -17.20 -23.74
C LEU A 208 1.99 -17.72 -24.90
N SER A 209 0.67 -17.79 -24.73
CA SER A 209 -0.31 -18.19 -25.75
C SER A 209 -0.92 -16.98 -26.46
#